data_AF-A0A0X3BQJ6-F1
#
_entry.id   AF-A0A0X3BQJ6-F1
#
_cell.length_a   1.000
_cell.length_b   1.000
_cell.length_c   1.000
_cell.angle_alpha   90.00
_cell.angle_beta   90.00
_cell.angle_gamma   90.00
#
_symmetry.space_group_name_H-M   'P 1'
#
loop_
_entity.id
_entity.type
_entity.pdbx_description
1 polymer ?
#
loop_
_entity_poly.entity_id
_entity_poly.type
_entity_poly.pdbx_seq_one_letter_code
_entity_poly.pdbx_strand_id
1 'polypeptide(L)'
;MEQVRQVAGLGLIEPGIRMSRCSLCNTRLRPATMREIQEARYAPRSTRGKEFSWCPACRKLYWMGSHGDHLEKRLKESLSP
;
A
#
# COMPACT_ATOMS: atom_id res chain seq x y z
N MET A 1 -6.17 13.69 10.69
CA MET A 1 -5.47 12.50 11.21
C MET A 1 -5.25 12.59 12.72
N GLU A 2 -6.17 13.25 13.44
CA GLU A 2 -6.08 13.55 14.88
C GLU A 2 -5.82 12.30 15.72
N GLN A 3 -6.68 11.28 15.55
CA GLN A 3 -6.60 10.04 16.28
C GLN A 3 -5.29 9.28 16.02
N VAL A 4 -4.81 9.26 14.77
CA VAL A 4 -3.55 8.58 14.43
C VAL A 4 -2.37 9.28 15.08
N ARG A 5 -2.33 10.63 15.06
CA ARG A 5 -1.32 11.42 15.78
C ARG A 5 -1.32 11.13 17.27
N GLN A 6 -2.49 11.14 17.90
CA GLN A 6 -2.64 10.89 19.34
C GLN A 6 -2.08 9.51 19.72
N VAL A 7 -2.50 8.45 19.03
CA VAL A 7 -2.11 7.07 19.37
C VAL A 7 -0.62 6.81 19.05
N ALA A 8 -0.09 7.43 17.98
CA ALA A 8 1.34 7.39 17.67
C ALA A 8 2.18 8.14 18.71
N GLY A 9 1.72 9.30 19.18
CA GLY A 9 2.37 10.07 20.24
C GLY A 9 2.43 9.33 21.59
N LEU A 10 1.50 8.39 21.83
CA LEU A 10 1.53 7.47 22.97
C LEU A 10 2.45 6.24 22.76
N GLY A 11 3.08 6.10 21.59
CA GLY A 11 3.94 4.96 21.26
C GLY A 11 3.21 3.62 21.04
N LEU A 12 1.88 3.64 20.89
CA LEU A 12 1.07 2.41 20.74
C LEU A 12 1.10 1.85 19.32
N ILE A 13 1.47 2.68 18.34
CA ILE A 13 1.59 2.31 16.94
C ILE A 13 2.83 2.94 16.33
N GLU A 14 3.34 2.30 15.28
CA GLU A 14 4.29 2.88 14.34
C GLU A 14 3.57 3.12 13.01
N PRO A 15 3.16 4.37 12.71
CA PRO A 15 2.44 4.66 11.48
C PRO A 15 3.33 4.42 10.26
N GLY A 16 2.83 3.64 9.30
CA GLY A 16 3.51 3.41 8.05
C GLY A 16 2.55 2.86 7.02
N ILE A 17 2.82 3.13 5.75
CA ILE A 17 2.07 2.52 4.65
C ILE A 17 2.56 1.08 4.49
N ARG A 18 1.66 0.12 4.72
CA ARG A 18 1.95 -1.31 4.58
C ARG A 18 1.02 -1.90 3.52
N MET A 19 1.59 -2.42 2.44
CA MET A 19 0.83 -3.12 1.38
C MET A 19 0.59 -4.60 1.75
N SER A 20 0.05 -4.86 2.94
CA SER A 20 -0.18 -6.23 3.45
C SER A 20 -1.63 -6.68 3.35
N ARG A 21 -2.57 -5.76 3.12
CA ARG A 21 -4.01 -6.03 3.04
C ARG A 21 -4.66 -5.25 1.89
N CYS A 22 -5.69 -5.85 1.30
CA CYS A 22 -6.48 -5.21 0.27
C CYS A 22 -7.26 -4.03 0.84
N SER A 23 -7.12 -2.85 0.24
CA SER A 23 -7.87 -1.64 0.62
C SER A 23 -9.38 -1.73 0.38
N LEU A 24 -9.86 -2.74 -0.35
CA LEU A 24 -11.29 -2.92 -0.66
C LEU A 24 -11.98 -3.96 0.24
N CYS A 25 -11.34 -5.12 0.47
CA CYS A 25 -11.95 -6.23 1.20
C CYS A 25 -11.14 -6.68 2.43
N ASN A 26 -10.04 -6.01 2.74
CA ASN A 26 -9.14 -6.33 3.85
C ASN A 26 -8.46 -7.72 3.79
N THR A 27 -8.68 -8.54 2.76
CA THR A 27 -7.98 -9.83 2.57
C THR A 27 -6.47 -9.62 2.55
N ARG A 28 -5.71 -10.52 3.20
CA ARG A 28 -4.24 -10.50 3.18
C ARG A 28 -3.74 -10.57 1.74
N LEU A 29 -2.84 -9.65 1.39
CA LEU A 29 -2.17 -9.68 0.10
C LEU A 29 -1.07 -10.75 0.13
N ARG A 30 -0.78 -11.29 -1.04
CA ARG A 30 0.37 -12.16 -1.29
C ARG A 30 1.22 -11.58 -2.42
N PRO A 31 2.47 -12.03 -2.61
CA PRO A 31 3.21 -11.70 -3.81
C PRO A 31 2.40 -11.99 -5.08
N ALA A 32 2.42 -11.04 -6.02
CA ALA A 32 1.77 -11.19 -7.31
C ALA A 32 2.61 -12.08 -8.23
N THR A 33 1.95 -12.92 -9.02
CA THR A 33 2.62 -13.68 -10.09
C THR A 33 2.89 -12.78 -11.31
N MET A 34 3.85 -13.16 -12.15
CA MET A 34 4.10 -12.45 -13.42
C MET A 34 2.86 -12.38 -14.31
N ARG A 35 2.05 -13.44 -14.34
CA ARG A 35 0.80 -13.48 -15.08
C ARG A 35 -0.20 -12.44 -14.56
N GLU A 36 -0.40 -12.36 -13.25
CA GLU A 36 -1.30 -11.37 -12.63
C GLU A 36 -0.84 -9.92 -12.88
N ILE A 37 0.48 -9.69 -12.91
CA ILE A 37 1.05 -8.37 -13.25
C ILE A 37 0.76 -8.03 -14.72
N GLN A 38 0.97 -8.97 -15.64
CA GLN A 38 0.78 -8.77 -17.08
C GLN A 38 -0.71 -8.60 -17.47
N GLU A 39 -1.61 -9.35 -16.83
CA GLU A 39 -3.06 -9.27 -17.09
C GLU A 39 -3.70 -8.01 -16.49
N ALA A 40 -3.06 -7.38 -15.49
CA ALA A 40 -3.54 -6.13 -14.92
C ALA A 40 -3.28 -4.97 -15.89
N ARG A 41 -4.34 -4.56 -16.62
CA ARG A 41 -4.28 -3.44 -17.60
C ARG A 41 -3.74 -2.11 -17.06
N TYR A 42 -3.76 -1.93 -15.75
CA TYR A 42 -3.29 -0.73 -15.04
C TYR A 42 -1.90 -0.91 -14.42
N ALA A 43 -1.23 -2.05 -14.63
CA ALA A 43 0.14 -2.26 -14.19
C ALA A 43 1.09 -1.25 -14.86
N PRO A 44 2.16 -0.83 -14.18
CA PRO A 44 3.13 0.10 -14.75
C PRO A 44 3.88 -0.57 -15.91
N ARG A 45 4.27 0.23 -16.92
CA ARG A 45 5.05 -0.25 -18.07
C ARG A 45 6.37 -0.93 -17.68
N SER A 46 6.99 -0.50 -16.57
CA SER A 46 8.23 -1.07 -16.05
C SER A 46 8.01 -1.67 -14.66
N THR A 47 8.27 -2.98 -14.56
CA THR A 47 8.23 -3.77 -13.32
C THR A 47 9.56 -3.78 -12.57
N ARG A 48 10.65 -3.29 -13.18
CA ARG A 48 11.99 -3.32 -12.58
C ARG A 48 12.01 -2.53 -11.27
N GLY A 49 12.57 -3.14 -10.23
CA GLY A 49 12.74 -2.55 -8.89
C GLY A 49 11.44 -2.37 -8.11
N LYS A 50 10.34 -3.03 -8.51
CA LYS A 50 9.05 -2.95 -7.81
C LYS A 50 8.63 -4.31 -7.28
N GLU A 51 8.16 -4.31 -6.04
CA GLU A 51 7.46 -5.44 -5.46
C GLU A 51 5.96 -5.29 -5.71
N PHE A 52 5.35 -6.37 -6.18
CA PHE A 52 3.92 -6.40 -6.50
C PHE A 52 3.19 -7.34 -5.55
N SER A 53 2.05 -6.86 -5.06
CA SER A 53 1.15 -7.59 -4.17
C SER A 53 -0.20 -7.79 -4.82
N TRP A 54 -0.83 -8.93 -4.57
CA TRP A 54 -2.08 -9.35 -5.18
C TRP A 54 -3.12 -9.73 -4.14
N CYS A 55 -4.35 -9.28 -4.35
CA CYS A 55 -5.50 -9.72 -3.58
C CYS A 55 -6.18 -10.91 -4.27
N PRO A 56 -6.20 -12.12 -3.66
CA PRO A 56 -6.84 -13.28 -4.28
C PRO A 56 -8.37 -13.17 -4.36
N ALA A 57 -8.99 -12.35 -3.51
CA ALA A 57 -10.45 -12.17 -3.50
C ALA A 57 -10.90 -11.10 -4.53
N CYS A 58 -10.39 -9.88 -4.43
CA CYS A 58 -10.80 -8.77 -5.29
C CYS A 58 -10.09 -8.73 -6.65
N ARG A 59 -9.04 -9.55 -6.85
CA ARG A 59 -8.21 -9.57 -8.06
C ARG A 59 -7.62 -8.18 -8.37
N LYS A 60 -7.04 -7.57 -7.35
CA LYS A 60 -6.39 -6.24 -7.41
C LYS A 60 -4.89 -6.37 -7.21
N LEU A 61 -4.15 -5.67 -8.07
CA LEU A 61 -2.70 -5.52 -8.05
C LEU A 61 -2.32 -4.24 -7.30
N TYR A 62 -1.33 -4.34 -6.42
CA TYR A 62 -0.77 -3.27 -5.61
C TYR A 62 0.75 -3.22 -5.78
N TRP A 63 1.33 -2.02 -5.78
CA TRP A 63 2.79 -1.80 -5.75
C TRP A 63 3.09 -0.38 -5.26
N MET A 64 4.30 -0.15 -4.75
CA MET A 64 4.77 1.20 -4.43
C MET A 64 5.12 1.95 -5.72
N GLY A 65 4.24 2.86 -6.11
CA GLY A 65 4.46 3.86 -7.15
C GLY A 65 3.87 5.20 -6.70
N SER A 66 3.60 6.12 -7.64
CA SER A 66 3.16 7.49 -7.31
C SER A 66 1.99 7.57 -6.33
N HIS A 67 1.02 6.65 -6.40
CA HIS A 67 -0.06 6.59 -5.43
C HIS A 67 0.42 6.25 -4.01
N GLY A 68 1.33 5.28 -3.88
CA GLY A 68 1.98 4.94 -2.61
C GLY A 68 2.82 6.10 -2.08
N ASP A 69 3.59 6.76 -2.94
CA ASP A 69 4.42 7.91 -2.57
C ASP A 69 3.57 9.08 -2.03
N HIS A 70 2.42 9.33 -2.67
CA HIS A 70 1.46 10.34 -2.19
C HIS A 70 0.84 9.97 -0.83
N LEU A 71 0.54 8.69 -0.60
CA LEU A 71 0.04 8.21 0.70
C LEU A 71 1.09 8.38 1.79
N GLU A 72 2.35 8.04 1.52
CA GLU A 72 3.46 8.26 2.46
C GLU A 72 3.65 9.74 2.76
N LYS A 73 3.65 10.60 1.74
CA LYS A 73 3.77 12.04 1.91
C LYS A 73 2.66 12.58 2.81
N ARG A 74 1.40 12.23 2.52
CA ARG A 74 0.25 12.65 3.32
C ARG A 74 0.37 12.15 4.77
N LEU A 75 0.82 10.92 4.98
CA LEU A 75 1.03 10.36 6.32
C LEU A 75 2.09 11.15 7.08
N LYS A 76 3.24 11.45 6.45
CA LYS A 76 4.31 12.27 7.04
C LYS A 76 3.83 13.67 7.41
N GLU A 77 3.19 14.38 6.48
CA GLU A 77 2.62 15.72 6.73
C GLU A 77 1.59 15.71 7.87
N SER A 78 0.82 14.62 7.97
CA SER A 78 -0.18 14.41 9.01
C SER A 78 0.40 14.00 10.37
N LEU A 79 1.70 13.73 10.47
CA LEU A 79 2.38 13.35 11.71
C LEU A 79 3.42 14.39 12.14
N SER A 80 3.79 15.33 11.27
CA SER A 80 4.60 16.50 11.63
C SER A 80 4.00 17.25 12.82
N PRO A 81 4.80 17.84 13.71
CA PRO A 81 4.29 18.71 14.77
C PRO A 81 3.45 19.88 14.23
#